data_AF-A0A7C2ZIS2-F1
#
_entry.id   AF-A0A7C2ZIS2-F1
#
_cell.length_a   1.000
_cell.length_b   1.000
_cell.length_c   1.000
_cell.angle_alpha   90.00
_cell.angle_beta   90.00
_cell.angle_gamma   90.00
#
_symmetry.space_group_name_H-M   'P 1'
#
loop_
_entity.id
_entity.type
_entity.pdbx_description
1 polymer ?
#
loop_
_entity_poly.entity_id
_entity_poly.type
_entity_poly.pdbx_seq_one_letter_code
_entity_poly.pdbx_strand_id
1 'polypeptide(L)'
;MGVLCLLLDKKKQYFHLLADIFNVTGHKLLIALEEEKAFEFLQVSSPEVLLLPIEDMDFWFKALKAGAHLIPIFFVEEYEEADSLRKYGLREVNYIILPFNPMELLTKVVSISKETYEQAHLDYLGPVNLIFRFIRSGATLSLNIHGKENTCTLYISQGIIKGSSCDREKLTELIGEEVKVKLEPYKEGEPPYIFKDNQDFILSVVCGCLPQPVASEPKKEEVVEKPQPIEYTIDLSQPVQLGDGLYWVGVEDNKGLFQKNVYLRIYEKDNIKVPILINIGTFQDYAFIRAKLEQVVGAVDAVKGLILMGSGVDEASGVVNFLQSSQRAFVITSLSIAQKLKALGIPMSRVRTIETFPGGRLRLATGDTLKFIPMPFLPEVGSFAVLEEGKGCLFTGKFLSSFRSIGEFNPLMNTEVEDVLLYTSLNTPSRDILSSALKRITSENIVCVYPMFGNPILSEETLKEALDKLVSTPTSFYELDKEVILEICEGLLKLLKEHQESNEVKSFFEDLNQFAYIEDTKISQVLVDVEKLPSLMLGLMLAKGVDPGIVKETIRRFYLAGFSLTI
;
A
#
# COMPACT_ATOMS: atom_id res chain seq x y z
N MET A 1 14.30 -12.68 -30.87
CA MET A 1 14.02 -13.68 -29.81
C MET A 1 13.48 -12.93 -28.62
N GLY A 2 12.50 -13.48 -27.91
CA GLY A 2 11.95 -12.83 -26.72
C GLY A 2 12.92 -12.90 -25.54
N VAL A 3 13.25 -11.75 -24.96
CA VAL A 3 14.00 -11.63 -23.70
C VAL A 3 13.28 -12.38 -22.57
N LEU A 4 14.03 -13.15 -21.77
CA LEU A 4 13.54 -13.78 -20.54
C LEU A 4 13.78 -12.85 -19.36
N CYS A 5 12.71 -12.39 -18.72
CA CYS A 5 12.78 -11.52 -17.54
C CYS A 5 12.27 -12.27 -16.30
N LEU A 6 12.83 -11.94 -15.14
CA LEU A 6 12.31 -12.35 -13.84
C LEU A 6 11.73 -11.11 -13.16
N LEU A 7 10.48 -11.18 -12.74
CA LEU A 7 9.84 -10.19 -11.91
C LEU A 7 9.79 -10.71 -10.47
N LEU A 8 10.38 -9.96 -9.54
CA LEU A 8 10.11 -10.09 -8.11
C LEU A 8 9.08 -9.03 -7.73
N ASP A 9 7.88 -9.48 -7.34
CA ASP A 9 6.75 -8.62 -7.04
C ASP A 9 6.08 -9.08 -5.74
N LYS A 10 6.75 -8.80 -4.60
CA LYS A 10 6.27 -9.20 -3.27
C LYS A 10 4.90 -8.60 -2.94
N LYS A 11 4.67 -7.35 -3.37
CA LYS A 11 3.43 -6.60 -3.17
C LYS A 11 2.36 -6.89 -4.23
N LYS A 12 2.62 -7.80 -5.19
CA LYS A 12 1.67 -8.22 -6.24
C LYS A 12 1.11 -7.04 -7.08
N GLN A 13 1.90 -5.98 -7.24
CA GLN A 13 1.48 -4.72 -7.88
C GLN A 13 1.65 -4.75 -9.41
N TYR A 14 2.71 -5.38 -9.92
CA TYR A 14 3.16 -5.23 -11.31
C TYR A 14 2.82 -6.44 -12.18
N PHE A 15 2.73 -7.63 -11.58
CA PHE A 15 2.70 -8.87 -12.36
C PHE A 15 1.47 -9.00 -13.27
N HIS A 16 0.30 -8.50 -12.85
CA HIS A 16 -0.91 -8.54 -13.67
C HIS A 16 -0.75 -7.70 -14.95
N LEU A 17 -0.23 -6.48 -14.82
CA LEU A 17 0.00 -5.59 -15.94
C LEU A 17 1.10 -6.14 -16.86
N LEU A 18 2.22 -6.58 -16.27
CA LEU A 18 3.39 -7.02 -17.02
C LEU A 18 3.21 -8.38 -17.69
N ALA A 19 2.44 -9.30 -17.09
CA ALA A 19 2.17 -10.60 -17.70
C ALA A 19 1.49 -10.44 -19.06
N ASP A 20 0.46 -9.59 -19.15
CA ASP A 20 -0.26 -9.34 -20.39
C ASP A 20 0.64 -8.66 -21.44
N ILE A 21 1.40 -7.64 -21.02
CA ILE A 21 2.33 -6.92 -21.90
C ILE A 21 3.38 -7.87 -22.49
N PHE A 22 4.01 -8.70 -21.66
CA PHE A 22 5.07 -9.62 -22.08
C PHE A 22 4.52 -10.75 -22.96
N ASN A 23 3.33 -11.28 -22.63
CA ASN A 23 2.65 -12.28 -23.45
C ASN A 23 2.33 -11.76 -24.86
N VAL A 24 1.84 -10.52 -24.98
CA VAL A 24 1.49 -9.92 -26.29
C VAL A 24 2.74 -9.60 -27.12
N THR A 25 3.83 -9.21 -26.47
CA THR A 25 5.08 -8.79 -27.13
C THR A 25 6.05 -9.95 -27.42
N GLY A 26 5.71 -11.17 -26.99
CA GLY A 26 6.52 -12.37 -27.23
C GLY A 26 7.75 -12.49 -26.33
N HIS A 27 7.84 -11.68 -25.28
CA HIS A 27 8.84 -11.79 -24.21
C HIS A 27 8.35 -12.78 -23.15
N LYS A 28 9.29 -13.42 -22.43
CA LYS A 28 8.94 -14.37 -21.36
C LYS A 28 9.14 -13.70 -20.01
N LEU A 29 8.14 -13.78 -19.14
CA LEU A 29 8.19 -13.24 -17.80
C LEU A 29 8.03 -14.37 -16.78
N LEU A 30 9.05 -14.58 -15.95
CA LEU A 30 8.97 -15.42 -14.77
C LEU A 30 8.51 -14.55 -13.60
N ILE A 31 7.52 -15.00 -12.85
CA ILE A 31 6.88 -14.19 -11.82
C ILE A 31 7.11 -14.86 -10.47
N ALA A 32 7.92 -14.22 -9.65
CA ALA A 32 8.15 -14.58 -8.25
C ALA A 32 7.44 -13.58 -7.35
N LEU A 33 6.63 -14.08 -6.43
CA LEU A 33 5.93 -13.27 -5.43
C LEU A 33 6.66 -13.27 -4.07
N GLU A 34 7.70 -14.10 -3.96
CA GLU A 34 8.51 -14.31 -2.75
C GLU A 34 9.96 -14.56 -3.18
N GLU A 35 10.94 -14.26 -2.31
CA GLU A 35 12.37 -14.39 -2.65
C GLU A 35 12.79 -15.84 -2.90
N GLU A 36 12.23 -16.79 -2.15
CA GLU A 36 12.52 -18.21 -2.26
C GLU A 36 12.24 -18.70 -3.68
N LYS A 37 11.05 -18.37 -4.18
CA LYS A 37 10.63 -18.72 -5.54
C LYS A 37 11.46 -18.02 -6.61
N ALA A 38 11.90 -16.78 -6.36
CA ALA A 38 12.82 -16.09 -7.25
C ALA A 38 14.16 -16.83 -7.35
N PHE A 39 14.71 -17.30 -6.22
CA PHE A 39 15.91 -18.12 -6.21
C PHE A 39 15.71 -19.48 -6.90
N GLU A 40 14.56 -20.13 -6.71
CA GLU A 40 14.22 -21.35 -7.45
C GLU A 40 14.24 -21.10 -8.97
N PHE A 41 13.66 -20.00 -9.44
CA PHE A 41 13.73 -19.64 -10.86
C PHE A 41 15.15 -19.40 -11.34
N LEU A 42 16.01 -18.78 -10.53
CA LEU A 42 17.42 -18.57 -10.87
C LEU A 42 18.24 -19.87 -10.93
N GLN A 43 17.79 -20.93 -10.25
CA GLN A 43 18.42 -22.26 -10.35
C GLN A 43 17.99 -23.00 -11.62
N VAL A 44 16.74 -22.86 -12.02
CA VAL A 44 16.14 -23.63 -13.13
C VAL A 44 16.24 -22.89 -14.47
N SER A 45 16.44 -21.57 -14.45
CA SER A 45 16.45 -20.72 -15.63
C SER A 45 17.48 -19.59 -15.51
N SER A 46 17.86 -18.99 -16.65
CA SER A 46 18.86 -17.92 -16.73
C SER A 46 18.26 -16.60 -17.26
N PRO A 47 17.34 -15.96 -16.52
CA PRO A 47 16.72 -14.69 -16.95
C PRO A 47 17.77 -13.61 -17.18
N GLU A 48 17.57 -12.75 -18.18
CA GLU A 48 18.48 -11.65 -18.56
C GLU A 48 18.30 -10.42 -17.70
N VAL A 49 17.04 -10.07 -17.47
CA VAL A 49 16.64 -8.85 -16.76
C VAL A 49 15.87 -9.23 -15.50
N LEU A 50 16.17 -8.54 -14.40
CA LEU A 50 15.42 -8.61 -13.15
C LEU A 50 14.58 -7.34 -13.00
N LEU A 51 13.28 -7.49 -12.88
CA LEU A 51 12.33 -6.41 -12.60
C LEU A 51 11.95 -6.50 -11.13
N LEU A 52 12.06 -5.39 -10.39
CA LEU A 52 11.74 -5.35 -8.97
C LEU A 52 11.51 -3.91 -8.50
N PRO A 53 10.69 -3.67 -7.45
CA PRO A 53 10.63 -2.37 -6.82
C PRO A 53 11.96 -2.01 -6.16
N ILE A 54 12.28 -0.71 -6.04
CA ILE A 54 13.53 -0.27 -5.40
C ILE A 54 13.65 -0.71 -3.94
N GLU A 55 12.52 -0.83 -3.23
CA GLU A 55 12.48 -1.36 -1.86
C GLU A 55 13.08 -2.77 -1.74
N ASP A 56 13.01 -3.57 -2.81
CA ASP A 56 13.53 -4.95 -2.87
C ASP A 56 14.95 -5.02 -3.43
N MET A 57 15.69 -3.90 -3.46
CA MET A 57 17.08 -3.86 -3.95
C MET A 57 18.01 -4.81 -3.20
N ASP A 58 17.73 -5.10 -1.93
CA ASP A 58 18.48 -6.08 -1.13
C ASP A 58 18.49 -7.47 -1.78
N PHE A 59 17.38 -7.88 -2.43
CA PHE A 59 17.30 -9.12 -3.17
C PHE A 59 18.30 -9.16 -4.35
N TRP A 60 18.44 -8.07 -5.11
CA TRP A 60 19.42 -8.02 -6.19
C TRP A 60 20.85 -8.23 -5.67
N PHE A 61 21.19 -7.66 -4.50
CA PHE A 61 22.49 -7.92 -3.86
C PHE A 61 22.64 -9.37 -3.40
N LYS A 62 21.58 -9.99 -2.85
CA LYS A 62 21.60 -11.42 -2.49
C LYS A 62 21.78 -12.29 -3.73
N ALA A 63 21.12 -11.97 -4.85
CA ALA A 63 21.26 -12.67 -6.12
C ALA A 63 22.69 -12.57 -6.69
N LEU A 64 23.30 -11.38 -6.64
CA LEU A 64 24.71 -11.19 -7.03
C LEU A 64 25.66 -12.01 -6.14
N LYS A 65 25.43 -12.03 -4.81
CA LYS A 65 26.18 -12.86 -3.86
C LYS A 65 26.04 -14.36 -4.15
N ALA A 66 24.89 -14.79 -4.67
CA ALA A 66 24.65 -16.16 -5.10
C ALA A 66 25.22 -16.49 -6.51
N GLY A 67 25.88 -15.53 -7.17
CA GLY A 67 26.49 -15.70 -8.49
C GLY A 67 25.56 -15.47 -9.68
N ALA A 68 24.35 -14.93 -9.45
CA ALA A 68 23.40 -14.58 -10.50
C ALA A 68 23.64 -13.14 -11.01
N HIS A 69 24.29 -13.03 -12.17
CA HIS A 69 24.65 -11.74 -12.80
C HIS A 69 23.48 -11.11 -13.58
N LEU A 70 22.40 -10.74 -12.88
CA LEU A 70 21.20 -10.17 -13.49
C LEU A 70 21.31 -8.66 -13.63
N ILE A 71 20.79 -8.11 -14.73
CA ILE A 71 20.69 -6.67 -14.93
C ILE A 71 19.35 -6.19 -14.36
N PRO A 72 19.33 -5.32 -13.34
CA PRO A 72 18.07 -4.89 -12.73
C PRO A 72 17.43 -3.74 -13.50
N ILE A 73 16.10 -3.71 -13.52
CA ILE A 73 15.30 -2.52 -13.78
C ILE A 73 14.40 -2.30 -12.56
N PHE A 74 14.62 -1.19 -11.86
CA PHE A 74 13.89 -0.82 -10.66
C PHE A 74 12.62 -0.03 -10.97
N PHE A 75 11.52 -0.35 -10.29
CA PHE A 75 10.36 0.55 -10.21
C PHE A 75 10.63 1.56 -9.08
N VAL A 76 10.65 2.85 -9.41
CA VAL A 76 10.89 3.96 -8.47
C VAL A 76 9.71 4.93 -8.50
N GLU A 77 9.38 5.52 -7.35
CA GLU A 77 8.31 6.53 -7.27
C GLU A 77 8.87 7.94 -7.45
N GLU A 78 10.12 8.17 -7.01
CA GLU A 78 10.75 9.48 -6.99
C GLU A 78 12.06 9.54 -7.80
N TYR A 79 12.40 10.73 -8.30
CA TYR A 79 13.67 10.94 -9.03
C TYR A 79 14.90 10.85 -8.13
N GLU A 80 14.79 11.18 -6.85
CA GLU A 80 15.91 11.13 -5.88
C GLU A 80 16.38 9.69 -5.65
N GLU A 81 15.43 8.75 -5.58
CA GLU A 81 15.68 7.31 -5.53
C GLU A 81 16.46 6.84 -6.75
N ALA A 82 16.08 7.32 -7.95
CA ALA A 82 16.74 6.98 -9.20
C ALA A 82 18.20 7.48 -9.25
N ASP A 83 18.47 8.67 -8.71
CA ASP A 83 19.83 9.23 -8.65
C ASP A 83 20.74 8.46 -7.68
N SER A 84 20.17 7.88 -6.63
CA SER A 84 20.91 7.01 -5.70
C SER A 84 21.49 5.76 -6.39
N LEU A 85 20.80 5.24 -7.40
CA LEU A 85 21.21 4.04 -8.14
C LEU A 85 22.49 4.25 -8.96
N ARG A 86 22.80 5.51 -9.33
CA ARG A 86 24.03 5.86 -10.06
C ARG A 86 25.29 5.44 -9.30
N LYS A 87 25.25 5.45 -7.96
CA LYS A 87 26.38 5.02 -7.10
C LYS A 87 26.80 3.57 -7.33
N TYR A 88 25.88 2.73 -7.81
CA TYR A 88 26.14 1.32 -8.13
C TYR A 88 26.41 1.10 -9.63
N GLY A 89 26.60 2.17 -10.40
CA GLY A 89 26.83 2.12 -11.85
C GLY A 89 25.61 1.83 -12.70
N LEU A 90 24.42 1.90 -12.10
CA LEU A 90 23.14 1.75 -12.79
C LEU A 90 22.76 3.09 -13.45
N ARG A 91 22.23 3.00 -14.68
CA ARG A 91 21.90 4.16 -15.53
C ARG A 91 20.38 4.29 -15.68
N GLU A 92 19.95 5.27 -16.47
CA GLU A 92 18.52 5.50 -16.79
C GLU A 92 17.82 4.26 -17.38
N VAL A 93 18.58 3.35 -18.01
CA VAL A 93 18.06 2.07 -18.51
C VAL A 93 17.64 1.11 -17.39
N ASN A 94 18.17 1.28 -16.17
CA ASN A 94 17.98 0.40 -15.02
C ASN A 94 16.87 0.82 -14.07
N TYR A 95 16.06 1.82 -14.42
CA TYR A 95 14.88 2.15 -13.61
C TYR A 95 13.75 2.69 -14.49
N ILE A 96 12.54 2.67 -13.97
CA ILE A 96 11.38 3.36 -14.53
C ILE A 96 10.63 4.07 -13.41
N ILE A 97 10.14 5.27 -13.72
CA ILE A 97 9.46 6.12 -12.74
C ILE A 97 7.96 5.86 -12.84
N LEU A 98 7.32 5.62 -11.70
CA LEU A 98 5.89 5.37 -11.61
C LEU A 98 5.08 6.68 -11.60
N PRO A 99 3.93 6.74 -12.29
CA PRO A 99 3.41 5.73 -13.22
C PRO A 99 4.18 5.74 -14.56
N PHE A 100 4.46 4.55 -15.10
CA PHE A 100 5.30 4.39 -16.30
C PHE A 100 4.49 4.03 -17.55
N ASN A 101 5.09 4.28 -18.72
CA ASN A 101 4.58 3.79 -19.99
C ASN A 101 5.11 2.35 -20.26
N PRO A 102 4.24 1.35 -20.47
CA PRO A 102 4.65 -0.01 -20.84
C PRO A 102 5.66 -0.12 -21.98
N MET A 103 5.56 0.76 -22.98
CA MET A 103 6.49 0.75 -24.11
C MET A 103 7.88 1.23 -23.72
N GLU A 104 7.99 2.10 -22.72
CA GLU A 104 9.28 2.54 -22.19
C GLU A 104 10.01 1.38 -21.51
N LEU A 105 9.31 0.64 -20.65
CA LEU A 105 9.86 -0.54 -20.00
C LEU A 105 10.32 -1.58 -21.02
N LEU A 106 9.49 -1.91 -22.01
CA LEU A 106 9.89 -2.84 -23.07
C LEU A 106 11.08 -2.34 -23.88
N THR A 107 11.13 -1.04 -24.18
CA THR A 107 12.29 -0.45 -24.87
C THR A 107 13.56 -0.63 -24.05
N LYS A 108 13.50 -0.41 -22.73
CA LYS A 108 14.61 -0.63 -21.81
C LYS A 108 15.02 -2.11 -21.75
N VAL A 109 14.07 -3.03 -21.59
CA VAL A 109 14.31 -4.48 -21.60
C VAL A 109 14.99 -4.95 -22.90
N VAL A 110 14.47 -4.52 -24.04
CA VAL A 110 15.05 -4.86 -25.36
C VAL A 110 16.43 -4.25 -25.50
N SER A 111 16.64 -3.00 -25.06
CA SER A 111 17.94 -2.34 -25.14
C SER A 111 19.02 -3.07 -24.32
N ILE A 112 18.67 -3.61 -23.15
CA ILE A 112 19.61 -4.39 -22.32
C ILE A 112 20.00 -5.70 -23.01
N SER A 113 19.05 -6.37 -23.65
CA SER A 113 19.27 -7.66 -24.32
C SER A 113 19.90 -7.51 -25.72
N LYS A 114 19.80 -6.32 -26.35
CA LYS A 114 20.22 -6.13 -27.74
C LYS A 114 21.73 -6.30 -27.92
N GLU A 115 22.10 -7.23 -28.81
CA GLU A 115 23.49 -7.40 -29.20
C GLU A 115 23.93 -6.35 -30.23
N THR A 116 24.33 -5.17 -29.75
CA THR A 116 24.85 -4.08 -30.59
C THR A 116 26.12 -3.50 -29.98
N TYR A 117 27.10 -3.24 -30.85
CA TYR A 117 28.43 -2.69 -30.50
C TYR A 117 28.57 -1.22 -30.94
N GLU A 118 27.46 -0.54 -31.21
CA GLU A 118 27.43 0.88 -31.51
C GLU A 118 27.78 1.69 -30.26
N GLN A 119 28.66 2.68 -30.41
CA GLN A 119 29.17 3.49 -29.30
C GLN A 119 28.06 4.13 -28.45
N ALA A 120 27.05 4.71 -29.10
CA ALA A 120 25.92 5.34 -28.40
C ALA A 120 25.14 4.35 -27.52
N HIS A 121 25.08 3.09 -27.92
CA HIS A 121 24.40 2.06 -27.15
C HIS A 121 25.24 1.56 -25.97
N LEU A 122 26.56 1.46 -26.15
CA LEU A 122 27.49 1.11 -25.07
C LEU A 122 27.50 2.18 -23.97
N ASP A 123 27.52 3.45 -24.37
CA ASP A 123 27.46 4.59 -23.44
C ASP A 123 26.12 4.62 -22.69
N TYR A 124 25.00 4.32 -23.36
CA TYR A 124 23.66 4.24 -22.77
C TYR A 124 23.53 3.13 -21.72
N LEU A 125 24.09 1.94 -21.98
CA LEU A 125 24.06 0.83 -21.02
C LEU A 125 25.00 1.07 -19.83
N GLY A 126 26.15 1.71 -20.06
CA GLY A 126 27.14 1.92 -19.01
C GLY A 126 27.90 0.65 -18.59
N PRO A 127 28.90 0.79 -17.70
CA PRO A 127 29.90 -0.25 -17.47
C PRO A 127 29.34 -1.49 -16.75
N VAL A 128 28.49 -1.33 -15.73
CA VAL A 128 28.00 -2.47 -14.92
C VAL A 128 27.11 -3.41 -15.73
N ASN A 129 26.18 -2.86 -16.51
CA ASN A 129 25.32 -3.64 -17.39
C ASN A 129 26.12 -4.42 -18.44
N LEU A 130 27.14 -3.77 -19.02
CA LEU A 130 28.03 -4.42 -19.99
C LEU A 130 28.88 -5.53 -19.36
N ILE A 131 29.39 -5.32 -18.15
CA ILE A 131 30.14 -6.34 -17.40
C ILE A 131 29.29 -7.58 -17.18
N PHE A 132 28.07 -7.43 -16.64
CA PHE A 132 27.17 -8.56 -16.42
C PHE A 132 26.81 -9.27 -17.72
N ARG A 133 26.58 -8.51 -18.79
CA ARG A 133 26.33 -9.07 -20.11
C ARG A 133 27.51 -9.90 -20.62
N PHE A 134 28.75 -9.41 -20.52
CA PHE A 134 29.93 -10.12 -21.00
C PHE A 134 30.31 -11.34 -20.16
N ILE A 135 30.08 -11.29 -18.85
CA ILE A 135 30.22 -12.45 -17.97
C ILE A 135 29.25 -13.56 -18.44
N ARG A 136 28.00 -13.21 -18.72
CA ARG A 136 26.97 -14.17 -19.15
C ARG A 136 27.20 -14.74 -20.54
N SER A 137 27.61 -13.88 -21.48
CA SER A 137 27.84 -14.29 -22.87
C SER A 137 29.18 -15.01 -23.06
N GLY A 138 30.01 -15.13 -22.02
CA GLY A 138 31.33 -15.75 -22.12
C GLY A 138 32.30 -14.98 -23.04
N ALA A 139 32.17 -13.65 -23.11
CA ALA A 139 32.95 -12.84 -24.06
C ALA A 139 34.44 -12.74 -23.70
N THR A 140 35.27 -12.51 -24.71
CA THR A 140 36.72 -12.26 -24.57
C THR A 140 37.05 -10.91 -25.20
N LEU A 141 37.19 -9.87 -24.37
CA LEU A 141 37.40 -8.48 -24.81
C LEU A 141 38.04 -7.63 -23.72
N SER A 142 38.53 -6.44 -24.11
CA SER A 142 38.95 -5.39 -23.18
C SER A 142 37.92 -4.26 -23.17
N LEU A 143 37.42 -3.90 -21.99
CA LEU A 143 36.42 -2.85 -21.77
C LEU A 143 37.11 -1.59 -21.27
N ASN A 144 37.21 -0.57 -22.12
CA ASN A 144 37.80 0.72 -21.79
C ASN A 144 36.73 1.69 -21.28
N ILE A 145 36.83 2.08 -20.01
CA ILE A 145 35.94 3.02 -19.34
C ILE A 145 36.66 4.38 -19.25
N HIS A 146 36.14 5.40 -19.92
CA HIS A 146 36.69 6.75 -19.96
C HIS A 146 35.81 7.70 -19.15
N GLY A 147 36.29 8.14 -17.98
CA GLY A 147 35.70 9.24 -17.21
C GLY A 147 36.28 10.60 -17.59
N LYS A 148 35.99 11.64 -16.79
CA LYS A 148 36.46 13.01 -17.06
C LYS A 148 37.98 13.18 -16.93
N GLU A 149 38.58 12.53 -15.94
CA GLU A 149 40.02 12.64 -15.63
C GLU A 149 40.76 11.29 -15.65
N ASN A 150 40.04 10.17 -15.54
CA ASN A 150 40.61 8.84 -15.40
C ASN A 150 40.12 7.89 -16.49
N THR A 151 40.99 6.96 -16.91
CA THR A 151 40.65 5.90 -17.86
C THR A 151 41.04 4.56 -17.30
N CYS A 152 40.14 3.59 -17.34
CA CYS A 152 40.41 2.24 -16.86
C CYS A 152 39.96 1.18 -17.86
N THR A 153 40.88 0.30 -18.21
CA THR A 153 40.63 -0.93 -18.97
C THR A 153 40.36 -2.10 -18.02
N LEU A 154 39.26 -2.82 -18.26
CA LEU A 154 38.92 -4.08 -17.62
C LEU A 154 39.12 -5.23 -18.63
N TYR A 155 39.86 -6.26 -18.25
CA TYR A 155 40.21 -7.38 -19.11
C TYR A 155 39.30 -8.58 -18.82
N ILE A 156 38.49 -8.98 -19.80
CA ILE A 156 37.54 -10.09 -19.68
C ILE A 156 37.93 -11.18 -20.68
N SER A 157 38.10 -12.42 -20.22
CA SER A 157 38.40 -13.58 -21.06
C SER A 157 37.46 -14.71 -20.73
N GLN A 158 36.72 -15.21 -21.72
CA GLN A 158 35.71 -16.27 -21.57
C GLN A 158 34.68 -15.96 -20.47
N GLY A 159 34.28 -14.69 -20.33
CA GLY A 159 33.38 -14.22 -19.28
C GLY A 159 34.00 -14.14 -17.88
N ILE A 160 35.32 -14.35 -17.75
CA ILE A 160 36.06 -14.21 -16.48
C ILE A 160 36.84 -12.91 -16.49
N ILE A 161 36.66 -12.08 -15.46
CA ILE A 161 37.43 -10.87 -15.24
C ILE A 161 38.84 -11.27 -14.79
N LYS A 162 39.84 -10.98 -15.62
CA LYS A 162 41.25 -11.29 -15.35
C LYS A 162 41.95 -10.19 -14.54
N GLY A 163 41.46 -8.95 -14.63
CA GLY A 163 42.05 -7.82 -13.93
C GLY A 163 41.70 -6.47 -14.54
N SER A 164 42.23 -5.40 -13.96
CA SER A 164 42.08 -4.03 -14.40
C SER A 164 43.42 -3.31 -14.52
N SER A 165 43.45 -2.27 -15.36
CA SER A 165 44.58 -1.34 -15.48
C SER A 165 44.66 -0.31 -14.32
N CYS A 166 43.56 -0.10 -13.59
CA CYS A 166 43.47 0.82 -12.45
C CYS A 166 43.19 0.07 -11.13
N ASP A 167 43.50 0.72 -10.01
CA ASP A 167 43.17 0.22 -8.66
C ASP A 167 41.66 0.20 -8.41
N ARG A 168 41.27 -0.41 -7.29
CA ARG A 168 39.85 -0.64 -6.93
C ARG A 168 39.10 0.67 -6.67
N GLU A 169 39.74 1.61 -5.96
CA GLU A 169 39.11 2.89 -5.58
C GLU A 169 38.76 3.72 -6.82
N LYS A 170 39.69 3.86 -7.77
CA LYS A 170 39.43 4.58 -9.02
C LYS A 170 38.39 3.90 -9.89
N LEU A 171 38.33 2.57 -9.86
CA LEU A 171 37.32 1.83 -10.62
C LEU A 171 35.92 2.06 -10.06
N THR A 172 35.76 2.06 -8.73
CA THR A 172 34.50 2.35 -8.06
C THR A 172 34.04 3.78 -8.32
N GLU A 173 34.95 4.76 -8.26
CA GLU A 173 34.65 6.15 -8.64
C GLU A 173 34.15 6.27 -10.08
N LEU A 174 34.87 5.66 -11.04
CA LEU A 174 34.48 5.68 -12.45
C LEU A 174 33.13 5.00 -12.72
N ILE A 175 32.76 4.00 -11.94
CA ILE A 175 31.46 3.32 -12.09
C ILE A 175 30.31 4.26 -11.73
N GLY A 176 30.48 5.14 -10.73
CA GLY A 176 29.48 6.11 -10.30
C GLY A 176 29.32 7.34 -11.21
N GLU A 177 30.34 7.68 -12.01
CA GLU A 177 30.37 8.85 -12.88
C GLU A 177 29.74 8.62 -14.26
N GLU A 178 29.42 9.67 -15.02
CA GLU A 178 29.10 9.52 -16.45
C GLU A 178 30.37 9.22 -17.27
N VAL A 179 30.39 8.06 -17.92
CA VAL A 179 31.57 7.52 -18.59
C VAL A 179 31.26 7.10 -20.03
N LYS A 180 32.28 7.17 -20.90
CA LYS A 180 32.23 6.61 -22.25
C LYS A 180 32.89 5.25 -22.29
N VAL A 181 32.27 4.28 -22.97
CA VAL A 181 32.72 2.89 -22.95
C VAL A 181 33.14 2.44 -24.35
N LYS A 182 34.38 1.97 -24.50
CA LYS A 182 34.91 1.42 -25.75
C LYS A 182 35.30 -0.03 -25.60
N LEU A 183 35.10 -0.81 -26.65
CA LEU A 183 35.47 -2.23 -26.69
C LEU A 183 36.69 -2.42 -27.59
N GLU A 184 37.70 -3.11 -27.08
CA GLU A 184 38.90 -3.48 -27.82
C GLU A 184 39.11 -5.00 -27.81
N PRO A 185 39.80 -5.56 -28.82
CA PRO A 185 40.20 -6.95 -28.82
C PRO A 185 41.04 -7.25 -27.58
N TYR A 186 40.77 -8.39 -26.95
CA TYR A 186 41.57 -8.84 -25.81
C TYR A 186 43.03 -8.98 -26.21
N LYS A 187 43.92 -8.27 -25.50
CA LYS A 187 45.37 -8.42 -25.64
C LYS A 187 45.89 -9.24 -24.47
N GLU A 188 46.61 -10.30 -24.78
CA GLU A 188 47.23 -11.17 -23.78
C GLU A 188 48.36 -10.38 -23.08
N GLY A 189 48.14 -10.02 -21.82
CA GLY A 189 49.07 -9.33 -20.95
C GLY A 189 48.63 -9.47 -19.50
N GLU A 190 49.58 -9.50 -18.56
CA GLU A 190 49.24 -9.55 -17.13
C GLU A 190 48.72 -8.18 -16.66
N PRO A 191 47.45 -8.06 -16.25
CA PRO A 191 46.92 -6.80 -15.75
C PRO A 191 47.56 -6.45 -14.39
N PRO A 192 47.83 -5.16 -14.12
CA PRO A 192 48.51 -4.74 -12.89
C PRO A 192 47.69 -5.01 -11.61
N TYR A 193 46.35 -5.07 -11.72
CA TYR A 193 45.47 -5.43 -10.61
C TYR A 193 44.66 -6.66 -10.99
N ILE A 194 44.82 -7.74 -10.23
CA ILE A 194 44.17 -9.04 -10.49
C ILE A 194 43.01 -9.22 -9.50
N PHE A 195 41.88 -9.73 -9.99
CA PHE A 195 40.75 -10.17 -9.16
C PHE A 195 40.76 -11.69 -9.06
N LYS A 196 40.35 -12.22 -7.90
CA LYS A 196 40.40 -13.66 -7.65
C LYS A 196 39.41 -14.42 -8.55
N ASP A 197 38.21 -13.88 -8.67
CA ASP A 197 37.12 -14.37 -9.51
C ASP A 197 36.12 -13.23 -9.77
N ASN A 198 35.08 -13.51 -10.56
CA ASN A 198 34.04 -12.52 -10.86
C ASN A 198 33.29 -12.07 -9.60
N GLN A 199 33.19 -12.92 -8.58
CA GLN A 199 32.46 -12.64 -7.35
C GLN A 199 33.25 -11.67 -6.46
N ASP A 200 34.57 -11.84 -6.35
CA ASP A 200 35.51 -10.91 -5.70
C ASP A 200 35.44 -9.53 -6.34
N PHE A 201 35.40 -9.47 -7.68
CA PHE A 201 35.22 -8.20 -8.40
C PHE A 201 33.88 -7.53 -8.05
N ILE A 202 32.75 -8.24 -8.20
CA ILE A 202 31.42 -7.67 -7.99
C ILE A 202 31.25 -7.21 -6.54
N LEU A 203 31.70 -8.01 -5.58
CA LEU A 203 31.57 -7.65 -4.16
C LEU A 203 32.44 -6.46 -3.77
N SER A 204 33.65 -6.35 -4.33
CA SER A 204 34.58 -5.27 -3.99
C SER A 204 34.30 -3.95 -4.72
N VAL A 205 33.76 -4.00 -5.94
CA VAL A 205 33.61 -2.83 -6.81
C VAL A 205 32.16 -2.38 -6.94
N VAL A 206 31.20 -3.32 -7.04
CA VAL A 206 29.76 -3.00 -7.21
C VAL A 206 29.04 -2.97 -5.86
N CYS A 207 29.35 -3.89 -4.93
CA CYS A 207 28.70 -3.99 -3.62
C CYS A 207 29.49 -3.35 -2.46
N GLY A 208 30.65 -2.75 -2.74
CA GLY A 208 31.59 -2.22 -1.74
C GLY A 208 31.08 -1.05 -0.88
N CYS A 209 29.85 -0.55 -1.14
CA CYS A 209 29.21 0.53 -0.39
C CYS A 209 28.16 0.05 0.65
N LEU A 210 28.02 -1.26 0.90
CA LEU A 210 27.11 -1.74 1.95
C LEU A 210 27.74 -1.59 3.34
N PRO A 211 27.09 -0.90 4.31
CA PRO A 211 27.52 -0.95 5.70
C PRO A 211 27.49 -2.40 6.19
N GLN A 212 28.58 -2.84 6.85
CA GLN A 212 28.66 -4.20 7.37
C GLN A 212 27.58 -4.44 8.44
N PRO A 213 26.88 -5.59 8.44
CA PRO A 213 26.01 -5.96 9.54
C PRO A 213 26.86 -6.25 10.78
N VAL A 214 26.55 -5.57 11.88
CA VAL A 214 27.12 -5.86 13.19
C VAL A 214 26.74 -7.29 13.57
N ALA A 215 27.77 -8.11 13.80
CA ALA A 215 27.64 -9.51 14.16
C ALA A 215 26.83 -9.65 15.46
N SER A 216 25.79 -10.48 15.41
CA SER A 216 25.08 -11.01 16.57
C SER A 216 25.99 -11.94 17.38
N GLU A 217 26.30 -11.56 18.62
CA GLU A 217 26.86 -12.47 19.63
C GLU A 217 25.74 -13.25 20.36
N PRO A 218 26.07 -14.43 20.93
CA PRO A 218 25.10 -15.50 21.18
C PRO A 218 24.27 -15.31 22.45
N LYS A 219 23.03 -15.81 22.37
CA LYS A 219 22.01 -15.92 23.42
C LYS A 219 22.60 -16.27 24.81
N LYS A 220 22.23 -15.48 25.82
CA LYS A 220 22.16 -15.89 27.22
C LYS A 220 20.76 -15.68 27.78
N GLU A 221 20.34 -16.72 28.46
CA GLU A 221 19.08 -17.05 29.14
C GLU A 221 18.31 -15.88 29.80
N GLU A 222 17.02 -15.85 29.42
CA GLU A 222 15.80 -15.56 30.17
C GLU A 222 15.89 -14.76 31.48
N VAL A 223 15.36 -13.53 31.42
CA VAL A 223 14.59 -12.94 32.52
C VAL A 223 13.15 -12.82 32.03
N VAL A 224 12.24 -13.40 32.80
CA VAL A 224 10.79 -13.47 32.58
C VAL A 224 10.20 -12.06 32.47
N GLU A 225 9.99 -11.59 31.24
CA GLU A 225 9.04 -10.52 30.94
C GLU A 225 7.78 -11.12 30.32
N LYS A 226 6.65 -10.57 30.78
CA LYS A 226 5.28 -11.01 30.49
C LYS A 226 5.07 -11.22 28.98
N PRO A 227 4.27 -12.23 28.57
CA PRO A 227 4.07 -12.52 27.16
C PRO A 227 3.45 -11.31 26.45
N GLN A 228 4.23 -10.66 25.59
CA GLN A 228 3.69 -9.87 24.50
C GLN A 228 3.07 -10.86 23.50
N PRO A 229 1.86 -10.58 22.98
CA PRO A 229 1.21 -11.47 22.03
C PRO A 229 2.06 -11.54 20.75
N ILE A 230 2.24 -12.74 20.25
CA ILE A 230 2.83 -13.02 18.94
C ILE A 230 2.00 -12.24 17.91
N GLU A 231 2.58 -11.20 17.30
CA GLU A 231 1.96 -10.51 16.16
C GLU A 231 1.94 -11.46 14.97
N TYR A 232 0.77 -12.02 14.69
CA TYR A 232 0.51 -12.71 13.44
C TYR A 232 0.45 -11.67 12.32
N THR A 233 1.47 -11.60 11.47
CA THR A 233 1.41 -10.80 10.24
C THR A 233 0.46 -11.49 9.27
N ILE A 234 -0.76 -10.96 9.13
CA ILE A 234 -1.78 -11.49 8.21
C ILE A 234 -1.48 -10.94 6.80
N ASP A 235 -1.46 -11.82 5.79
CA ASP A 235 -1.35 -11.38 4.39
C ASP A 235 -2.68 -10.76 3.93
N LEU A 236 -2.75 -9.42 3.99
CA LEU A 236 -3.89 -8.63 3.56
C LEU A 236 -3.99 -8.54 2.02
N SER A 237 -3.08 -9.11 1.24
CA SER A 237 -3.22 -9.22 -0.22
C SER A 237 -4.20 -10.34 -0.62
N GLN A 238 -4.51 -11.25 0.30
CA GLN A 238 -5.42 -12.39 0.09
C GLN A 238 -6.79 -12.14 0.78
N PRO A 239 -7.85 -12.90 0.42
CA PRO A 239 -9.06 -12.94 1.22
C PRO A 239 -8.74 -13.51 2.61
N VAL A 240 -9.09 -12.78 3.66
CA VAL A 240 -8.88 -13.22 5.05
C VAL A 240 -10.17 -13.79 5.60
N GLN A 241 -10.16 -15.06 5.99
CA GLN A 241 -11.34 -15.69 6.60
C GLN A 241 -11.51 -15.21 8.04
N LEU A 242 -12.65 -14.59 8.34
CA LEU A 242 -12.98 -14.05 9.67
C LEU A 242 -13.84 -15.01 10.51
N GLY A 243 -14.54 -15.92 9.83
CA GLY A 243 -15.44 -16.88 10.44
C GLY A 243 -16.08 -17.80 9.41
N ASP A 244 -17.03 -18.62 9.83
CA ASP A 244 -17.71 -19.57 8.96
C ASP A 244 -18.44 -18.84 7.82
N GLY A 245 -17.90 -18.95 6.60
CA GLY A 245 -18.38 -18.30 5.38
C GLY A 245 -18.27 -16.77 5.37
N LEU A 246 -17.48 -16.15 6.26
CA LEU A 246 -17.27 -14.69 6.29
C LEU A 246 -15.81 -14.37 6.00
N TYR A 247 -15.58 -13.50 5.03
CA TYR A 247 -14.25 -13.12 4.57
C TYR A 247 -14.11 -11.60 4.50
N TRP A 248 -12.95 -11.09 4.90
CA TRP A 248 -12.52 -9.75 4.52
C TRP A 248 -11.86 -9.81 3.13
N VAL A 249 -12.31 -8.95 2.23
CA VAL A 249 -11.85 -8.87 0.84
C VAL A 249 -11.55 -7.41 0.45
N GLY A 250 -11.24 -6.55 1.43
CA GLY A 250 -10.89 -5.15 1.23
C GLY A 250 -9.54 -4.94 0.55
N VAL A 251 -9.10 -3.69 0.41
CA VAL A 251 -7.82 -3.30 -0.19
C VAL A 251 -7.03 -2.49 0.82
N GLU A 252 -5.72 -2.64 0.83
CA GLU A 252 -4.81 -1.92 1.72
C GLU A 252 -4.78 -0.43 1.36
N ASP A 253 -5.00 0.43 2.36
CA ASP A 253 -4.86 1.88 2.25
C ASP A 253 -3.52 2.32 2.85
N ASN A 254 -2.50 2.34 2.01
CA ASN A 254 -1.11 2.57 2.43
C ASN A 254 -0.79 3.99 2.87
N LYS A 255 -1.70 4.96 2.62
CA LYS A 255 -1.45 6.38 2.89
C LYS A 255 -2.55 7.02 3.74
N GLY A 256 -3.65 6.30 4.02
CA GLY A 256 -4.81 6.83 4.72
C GLY A 256 -4.96 6.38 6.18
N LEU A 257 -5.78 7.13 6.90
CA LEU A 257 -6.20 6.83 8.28
C LEU A 257 -7.51 6.01 8.33
N PHE A 258 -8.07 5.69 7.16
CA PHE A 258 -9.39 5.08 7.03
C PHE A 258 -9.30 3.75 6.30
N GLN A 259 -8.58 2.78 6.87
CA GLN A 259 -8.50 1.44 6.30
C GLN A 259 -9.91 0.87 6.07
N LYS A 260 -10.27 0.70 4.79
CA LYS A 260 -11.63 0.36 4.36
C LYS A 260 -11.86 -1.14 4.42
N ASN A 261 -13.05 -1.51 4.88
CA ASN A 261 -13.49 -2.89 4.93
C ASN A 261 -14.53 -3.20 3.86
N VAL A 262 -14.25 -4.30 3.16
CA VAL A 262 -15.19 -4.96 2.27
C VAL A 262 -15.31 -6.40 2.72
N TYR A 263 -16.53 -6.88 2.92
CA TYR A 263 -16.77 -8.23 3.42
C TYR A 263 -17.53 -9.07 2.40
N LEU A 264 -17.10 -10.31 2.22
CA LEU A 264 -17.86 -11.32 1.51
C LEU A 264 -18.48 -12.28 2.52
N ARG A 265 -19.81 -12.37 2.52
CA ARG A 265 -20.57 -13.30 3.33
C ARG A 265 -21.24 -14.35 2.46
N ILE A 266 -20.87 -15.61 2.66
CA ILE A 266 -21.45 -16.78 2.01
C ILE A 266 -22.43 -17.41 2.99
N TYR A 267 -23.72 -17.36 2.64
CA TYR A 267 -24.74 -18.14 3.33
C TYR A 267 -24.87 -19.49 2.64
N GLU A 268 -24.79 -20.57 3.39
CA GLU A 268 -24.83 -21.93 2.85
C GLU A 268 -25.77 -22.81 3.66
N LYS A 269 -26.65 -23.51 2.95
CA LYS A 269 -27.48 -24.56 3.53
C LYS A 269 -27.78 -25.60 2.45
N ASP A 270 -27.52 -26.86 2.76
CA ASP A 270 -27.65 -27.97 1.82
C ASP A 270 -26.84 -27.69 0.54
N ASN A 271 -27.46 -27.70 -0.64
CA ASN A 271 -26.82 -27.37 -1.92
C ASN A 271 -27.02 -25.91 -2.36
N ILE A 272 -27.54 -25.04 -1.48
CA ILE A 272 -27.81 -23.64 -1.80
C ILE A 272 -26.73 -22.77 -1.19
N LYS A 273 -26.01 -22.02 -2.04
CA LYS A 273 -25.04 -20.99 -1.64
C LYS A 273 -25.52 -19.63 -2.12
N VAL A 274 -25.50 -18.64 -1.22
CA VAL A 274 -25.86 -17.25 -1.50
C VAL A 274 -24.70 -16.35 -1.06
N PRO A 275 -23.72 -16.06 -1.93
CA PRO A 275 -22.67 -15.10 -1.64
C PRO A 275 -23.22 -13.66 -1.77
N ILE A 276 -23.03 -12.87 -0.72
CA ILE A 276 -23.41 -11.47 -0.63
C ILE A 276 -22.16 -10.66 -0.28
N LEU A 277 -21.86 -9.67 -1.12
CA LEU A 277 -20.81 -8.70 -0.88
C LEU A 277 -21.36 -7.55 -0.02
N ILE A 278 -20.56 -7.02 0.89
CA ILE A 278 -20.91 -5.92 1.79
C ILE A 278 -19.85 -4.84 1.60
N ASN A 279 -20.30 -3.67 1.10
CA ASN A 279 -19.47 -2.59 0.54
C ASN A 279 -18.64 -3.02 -0.69
N ILE A 280 -17.96 -2.07 -1.34
CA ILE A 280 -17.18 -2.37 -2.56
C ILE A 280 -16.02 -1.43 -2.86
N GLY A 281 -15.89 -0.31 -2.16
CA GLY A 281 -14.79 0.63 -2.37
C GLY A 281 -14.85 1.37 -3.71
N THR A 282 -13.69 1.81 -4.16
CA THR A 282 -13.53 2.65 -5.35
C THR A 282 -13.50 1.86 -6.66
N PHE A 283 -13.44 2.59 -7.77
CA PHE A 283 -13.19 2.01 -9.10
C PHE A 283 -11.81 1.32 -9.16
N GLN A 284 -10.81 1.88 -8.47
CA GLN A 284 -9.43 1.37 -8.44
C GLN A 284 -9.35 0.11 -7.57
N ASP A 285 -10.03 0.12 -6.42
CA ASP A 285 -10.05 -0.99 -5.47
C ASP A 285 -10.68 -2.25 -6.08
N TYR A 286 -11.67 -2.06 -6.95
CA TYR A 286 -12.50 -3.15 -7.44
C TYR A 286 -11.70 -4.27 -8.14
N ALA A 287 -10.60 -3.97 -8.82
CA ALA A 287 -9.76 -4.99 -9.46
C ALA A 287 -9.19 -5.99 -8.43
N PHE A 288 -8.69 -5.48 -7.30
CA PHE A 288 -8.14 -6.28 -6.21
C PHE A 288 -9.24 -7.02 -5.46
N ILE A 289 -10.36 -6.34 -5.18
CA ILE A 289 -11.54 -6.96 -4.54
C ILE A 289 -12.04 -8.12 -5.40
N ARG A 290 -12.18 -7.90 -6.71
CA ARG A 290 -12.59 -8.92 -7.67
C ARG A 290 -11.66 -10.14 -7.63
N ALA A 291 -10.35 -9.94 -7.63
CA ALA A 291 -9.39 -11.04 -7.54
C ALA A 291 -9.60 -11.87 -6.26
N LYS A 292 -9.78 -11.21 -5.10
CA LYS A 292 -10.09 -11.90 -3.84
C LYS A 292 -11.44 -12.63 -3.86
N LEU A 293 -12.47 -12.06 -4.50
CA LEU A 293 -13.75 -12.72 -4.68
C LEU A 293 -13.61 -13.99 -5.52
N GLU A 294 -12.88 -13.93 -6.64
CA GLU A 294 -12.66 -15.08 -7.54
C GLU A 294 -11.92 -16.23 -6.83
N GLN A 295 -11.01 -15.93 -5.90
CA GLN A 295 -10.37 -16.95 -5.07
C GLN A 295 -11.34 -17.69 -4.14
N VAL A 296 -12.37 -17.01 -3.62
CA VAL A 296 -13.31 -17.60 -2.65
C VAL A 296 -14.51 -18.25 -3.35
N VAL A 297 -15.10 -17.60 -4.34
CA VAL A 297 -16.35 -18.05 -5.01
C VAL A 297 -16.16 -18.54 -6.44
N GLY A 298 -14.91 -18.56 -6.94
CA GLY A 298 -14.58 -18.94 -8.31
C GLY A 298 -14.87 -17.81 -9.29
N ALA A 299 -16.14 -17.68 -9.72
CA ALA A 299 -16.56 -16.63 -10.65
C ALA A 299 -17.31 -15.53 -9.92
N VAL A 300 -17.02 -14.26 -10.21
CA VAL A 300 -17.72 -13.11 -9.58
C VAL A 300 -19.23 -13.09 -9.86
N ASP A 301 -19.70 -13.66 -10.97
CA ASP A 301 -21.14 -13.84 -11.25
C ASP A 301 -21.84 -14.80 -10.25
N ALA A 302 -21.08 -15.53 -9.44
CA ALA A 302 -21.60 -16.28 -8.30
C ALA A 302 -22.14 -15.36 -7.20
N VAL A 303 -21.60 -14.14 -7.04
CA VAL A 303 -22.07 -13.15 -6.07
C VAL A 303 -23.44 -12.62 -6.48
N LYS A 304 -24.46 -12.83 -5.64
CA LYS A 304 -25.88 -12.57 -5.98
C LYS A 304 -26.37 -11.20 -5.53
N GLY A 305 -25.70 -10.59 -4.56
CA GLY A 305 -26.07 -9.28 -4.05
C GLY A 305 -24.87 -8.51 -3.54
N LEU A 306 -25.01 -7.18 -3.59
CA LEU A 306 -24.13 -6.23 -2.93
C LEU A 306 -24.98 -5.44 -1.95
N ILE A 307 -24.67 -5.47 -0.66
CA ILE A 307 -25.21 -4.53 0.31
C ILE A 307 -24.26 -3.32 0.36
N LEU A 308 -24.76 -2.16 0.01
CA LEU A 308 -23.98 -0.92 0.00
C LEU A 308 -24.49 0.01 1.11
N MET A 309 -23.64 0.30 2.09
CA MET A 309 -24.01 1.12 3.26
C MET A 309 -23.46 2.56 3.18
N GLY A 310 -22.60 2.85 2.20
CA GLY A 310 -22.00 4.16 1.97
C GLY A 310 -22.41 4.78 0.65
N SER A 311 -22.29 6.10 0.55
CA SER A 311 -22.62 6.84 -0.67
C SER A 311 -21.55 7.79 -1.16
N GLY A 312 -20.39 7.82 -0.48
CA GLY A 312 -19.20 8.51 -0.95
C GLY A 312 -18.75 7.97 -2.30
N VAL A 313 -18.16 8.82 -3.13
CA VAL A 313 -17.55 8.38 -4.40
C VAL A 313 -16.47 7.34 -4.13
N ASP A 314 -15.74 7.54 -3.04
CA ASP A 314 -14.68 6.67 -2.54
C ASP A 314 -15.18 5.37 -1.86
N GLU A 315 -16.50 5.14 -1.85
CA GLU A 315 -17.15 3.97 -1.25
C GLU A 315 -18.04 3.21 -2.26
N ALA A 316 -18.59 3.95 -3.22
CA ALA A 316 -19.64 3.47 -4.12
C ALA A 316 -19.23 3.45 -5.60
N SER A 317 -18.11 4.07 -6.00
CA SER A 317 -17.76 4.10 -7.43
C SER A 317 -17.44 2.71 -8.00
N GLY A 318 -16.98 1.76 -7.17
CA GLY A 318 -16.72 0.38 -7.58
C GLY A 318 -17.99 -0.41 -8.00
N VAL A 319 -19.18 0.06 -7.63
CA VAL A 319 -20.47 -0.59 -7.94
C VAL A 319 -20.68 -0.77 -9.44
N VAL A 320 -20.23 0.18 -10.26
CA VAL A 320 -20.40 0.13 -11.72
C VAL A 320 -19.65 -1.09 -12.29
N ASN A 321 -18.38 -1.25 -11.94
CA ASN A 321 -17.55 -2.36 -12.40
C ASN A 321 -18.07 -3.71 -11.90
N PHE A 322 -18.62 -3.73 -10.68
CA PHE A 322 -19.25 -4.92 -10.12
C PHE A 322 -20.47 -5.38 -10.88
N LEU A 323 -21.40 -4.47 -11.18
CA LEU A 323 -22.60 -4.82 -11.93
C LEU A 323 -22.31 -5.21 -13.39
N GLN A 324 -21.21 -4.71 -13.95
CA GLN A 324 -20.70 -5.17 -15.26
C GLN A 324 -20.14 -6.59 -15.19
N SER A 325 -19.47 -6.94 -14.09
CA SER A 325 -18.86 -8.27 -13.89
C SER A 325 -19.86 -9.33 -13.42
N SER A 326 -20.91 -8.93 -12.68
CA SER A 326 -21.99 -9.80 -12.21
C SER A 326 -23.32 -9.29 -12.74
N GLN A 327 -23.76 -9.86 -13.87
CA GLN A 327 -24.93 -9.37 -14.62
C GLN A 327 -26.26 -9.70 -13.94
N ARG A 328 -26.24 -10.60 -12.95
CA ARG A 328 -27.44 -11.02 -12.21
C ARG A 328 -27.51 -10.45 -10.79
N ALA A 329 -26.47 -9.77 -10.31
CA ALA A 329 -26.46 -9.20 -8.97
C ALA A 329 -27.38 -7.99 -8.82
N PHE A 330 -27.94 -7.81 -7.63
CA PHE A 330 -28.66 -6.60 -7.23
C PHE A 330 -27.88 -5.84 -6.15
N VAL A 331 -28.01 -4.51 -6.14
CA VAL A 331 -27.54 -3.67 -5.05
C VAL A 331 -28.67 -3.48 -4.05
N ILE A 332 -28.43 -3.79 -2.79
CA ILE A 332 -29.32 -3.54 -1.66
C ILE A 332 -28.79 -2.35 -0.88
N THR A 333 -29.57 -1.30 -0.73
CA THR A 333 -29.14 -0.08 -0.03
C THR A 333 -30.34 0.75 0.44
N SER A 334 -30.17 1.90 1.10
CA SER A 334 -31.30 2.77 1.45
C SER A 334 -31.78 3.60 0.27
N LEU A 335 -33.00 4.12 0.34
CA LEU A 335 -33.55 4.98 -0.72
C LEU A 335 -32.68 6.21 -0.98
N SER A 336 -32.14 6.82 0.08
CA SER A 336 -31.25 7.99 -0.03
C SER A 336 -29.95 7.66 -0.78
N ILE A 337 -29.34 6.49 -0.52
CA ILE A 337 -28.13 6.07 -1.22
C ILE A 337 -28.45 5.67 -2.66
N ALA A 338 -29.57 4.97 -2.88
CA ALA A 338 -30.03 4.59 -4.22
C ALA A 338 -30.22 5.79 -5.16
N GLN A 339 -30.71 6.92 -4.64
CA GLN A 339 -30.83 8.15 -5.43
C GLN A 339 -29.46 8.68 -5.90
N LYS A 340 -28.42 8.57 -5.06
CA LYS A 340 -27.04 8.92 -5.44
C LYS A 340 -26.46 7.94 -6.46
N LEU A 341 -26.72 6.64 -6.30
CA LEU A 341 -26.32 5.62 -7.28
C LEU A 341 -26.94 5.85 -8.66
N LYS A 342 -28.20 6.31 -8.71
CA LYS A 342 -28.85 6.69 -9.97
C LYS A 342 -28.08 7.80 -10.68
N ALA A 343 -27.53 8.77 -9.94
CA ALA A 343 -26.70 9.83 -10.51
C ALA A 343 -25.36 9.31 -11.06
N LEU A 344 -24.85 8.19 -10.54
CA LEU A 344 -23.68 7.46 -11.06
C LEU A 344 -24.02 6.55 -12.26
N GLY A 345 -25.23 6.63 -12.81
CA GLY A 345 -25.66 5.85 -13.98
C GLY A 345 -26.10 4.42 -13.65
N ILE A 346 -26.26 4.06 -12.38
CA ILE A 346 -26.70 2.72 -12.00
C ILE A 346 -28.22 2.60 -12.22
N PRO A 347 -28.69 1.61 -13.00
CA PRO A 347 -30.10 1.47 -13.29
C PRO A 347 -30.87 1.03 -12.04
N MET A 348 -31.94 1.76 -11.69
CA MET A 348 -32.78 1.46 -10.51
C MET A 348 -33.42 0.07 -10.53
N SER A 349 -33.56 -0.55 -11.71
CA SER A 349 -34.03 -1.95 -11.84
C SER A 349 -33.08 -2.96 -11.17
N ARG A 350 -31.79 -2.62 -11.08
CA ARG A 350 -30.73 -3.39 -10.39
C ARG A 350 -30.56 -3.01 -8.92
N VAL A 351 -31.36 -2.08 -8.41
CA VAL A 351 -31.33 -1.65 -7.01
C VAL A 351 -32.58 -2.14 -6.27
N ARG A 352 -32.41 -2.53 -5.01
CA ARG A 352 -33.48 -2.84 -4.06
C ARG A 352 -33.24 -1.98 -2.82
N THR A 353 -34.27 -1.26 -2.38
CA THR A 353 -34.10 -0.38 -1.23
C THR A 353 -34.51 -1.08 0.06
N ILE A 354 -33.82 -0.85 1.18
CA ILE A 354 -34.08 -1.55 2.44
C ILE A 354 -35.53 -1.35 2.93
N GLU A 355 -36.12 -0.21 2.58
CA GLU A 355 -37.49 0.19 2.90
C GLU A 355 -38.55 -0.65 2.17
N THR A 356 -38.16 -1.35 1.11
CA THR A 356 -39.07 -2.24 0.35
C THR A 356 -39.21 -3.62 0.99
N PHE A 357 -38.36 -3.99 1.95
CA PHE A 357 -38.46 -5.27 2.62
C PHE A 357 -39.47 -5.22 3.77
N PRO A 358 -40.50 -6.10 3.77
CA PRO A 358 -41.48 -6.14 4.85
C PRO A 358 -40.83 -6.32 6.23
N GLY A 359 -41.15 -5.43 7.16
CA GLY A 359 -40.56 -5.44 8.50
C GLY A 359 -39.06 -5.22 8.54
N GLY A 360 -38.47 -4.66 7.47
CA GLY A 360 -37.03 -4.42 7.35
C GLY A 360 -36.20 -5.70 7.26
N ARG A 361 -36.78 -6.83 6.81
CA ARG A 361 -36.12 -8.13 6.81
C ARG A 361 -36.03 -8.77 5.44
N LEU A 362 -34.84 -9.25 5.09
CA LEU A 362 -34.59 -10.09 3.93
C LEU A 362 -34.35 -11.53 4.39
N ARG A 363 -35.24 -12.44 3.98
CA ARG A 363 -35.07 -13.87 4.19
C ARG A 363 -34.41 -14.50 2.97
N LEU A 364 -33.29 -15.17 3.18
CA LEU A 364 -32.53 -15.84 2.13
C LEU A 364 -33.09 -17.25 1.87
N ALA A 365 -32.75 -17.81 0.71
CA ALA A 365 -33.13 -19.18 0.34
C ALA A 365 -32.52 -20.24 1.27
N THR A 366 -31.42 -19.92 1.94
CA THR A 366 -30.80 -20.74 2.99
C THR A 366 -31.57 -20.73 4.31
N GLY A 367 -32.55 -19.83 4.45
CA GLY A 367 -33.32 -19.63 5.68
C GLY A 367 -32.72 -18.59 6.63
N ASP A 368 -31.48 -18.15 6.41
CA ASP A 368 -30.90 -17.01 7.12
C ASP A 368 -31.74 -15.74 6.92
N THR A 369 -31.77 -14.89 7.95
CA THR A 369 -32.53 -13.63 7.94
C THR A 369 -31.62 -12.45 8.22
N LEU A 370 -31.66 -11.47 7.32
CA LEU A 370 -30.95 -10.20 7.44
C LEU A 370 -31.93 -9.13 7.83
N LYS A 371 -31.69 -8.47 8.96
CA LYS A 371 -32.49 -7.35 9.44
C LYS A 371 -31.76 -6.04 9.17
N PHE A 372 -32.40 -5.16 8.41
CA PHE A 372 -31.90 -3.81 8.16
C PHE A 372 -32.35 -2.89 9.30
N ILE A 373 -31.40 -2.21 9.94
CA ILE A 373 -31.63 -1.30 11.05
C ILE A 373 -31.32 0.12 10.55
N PRO A 374 -32.33 0.96 10.27
CA PRO A 374 -32.10 2.33 9.84
C PRO A 374 -31.41 3.14 10.94
N MET A 375 -30.39 3.90 10.57
CA MET A 375 -29.62 4.78 11.46
C MET A 375 -29.43 6.14 10.77
N PRO A 376 -30.53 6.84 10.43
CA PRO A 376 -30.44 8.05 9.64
C PRO A 376 -29.56 9.09 10.35
N PHE A 377 -28.72 9.77 9.57
CA PHE A 377 -27.77 10.78 10.01
C PHE A 377 -26.60 10.26 10.86
N LEU A 378 -26.21 8.99 10.71
CA LEU A 378 -24.99 8.44 11.35
C LEU A 378 -24.01 7.86 10.32
N PRO A 379 -23.18 8.68 9.67
CA PRO A 379 -23.30 10.15 9.58
C PRO A 379 -24.29 10.59 8.47
N GLU A 380 -24.67 9.69 7.56
CA GLU A 380 -25.42 10.06 6.37
C GLU A 380 -26.92 9.85 6.55
N VAL A 381 -27.74 10.64 5.85
CA VAL A 381 -29.22 10.53 5.87
C VAL A 381 -29.69 9.09 5.59
N GLY A 382 -28.99 8.40 4.70
CA GLY A 382 -29.27 7.04 4.29
C GLY A 382 -28.59 5.95 5.09
N SER A 383 -27.90 6.25 6.20
CA SER A 383 -27.16 5.27 6.99
C SER A 383 -28.05 4.17 7.57
N PHE A 384 -27.56 2.94 7.53
CA PHE A 384 -28.22 1.76 8.10
C PHE A 384 -27.19 0.69 8.46
N ALA A 385 -27.58 -0.22 9.34
CA ALA A 385 -26.83 -1.43 9.68
C ALA A 385 -27.58 -2.69 9.21
N VAL A 386 -26.86 -3.80 9.13
CA VAL A 386 -27.39 -5.12 8.79
C VAL A 386 -27.06 -6.09 9.91
N LEU A 387 -28.08 -6.67 10.53
CA LEU A 387 -27.94 -7.72 11.53
C LEU A 387 -28.24 -9.09 10.92
N GLU A 388 -27.30 -10.02 11.04
CA GLU A 388 -27.56 -11.46 10.84
C GLU A 388 -28.22 -12.05 12.09
N GLU A 389 -29.57 -12.11 12.13
CA GLU A 389 -30.32 -12.46 13.36
C GLU A 389 -29.92 -13.84 13.95
N GLY A 390 -29.56 -14.81 13.11
CA GLY A 390 -29.16 -16.15 13.57
C GLY A 390 -27.75 -16.24 14.16
N LYS A 391 -26.87 -15.29 13.83
CA LYS A 391 -25.45 -15.32 14.21
C LYS A 391 -25.04 -14.15 15.12
N GLY A 392 -25.85 -13.10 15.19
CA GLY A 392 -25.53 -11.89 15.94
C GLY A 392 -24.43 -11.04 15.33
N CYS A 393 -24.08 -11.25 14.05
CA CYS A 393 -23.10 -10.42 13.35
C CYS A 393 -23.77 -9.13 12.84
N LEU A 394 -23.24 -7.97 13.25
CA LEU A 394 -23.76 -6.66 12.85
C LEU A 394 -22.78 -5.95 11.91
N PHE A 395 -23.21 -5.63 10.70
CA PHE A 395 -22.47 -4.76 9.78
C PHE A 395 -23.00 -3.33 9.89
N THR A 396 -22.15 -2.35 10.19
CA THR A 396 -22.61 -1.03 10.65
C THR A 396 -22.34 0.12 9.68
N GLY A 397 -21.70 -0.13 8.55
CA GLY A 397 -21.22 0.94 7.69
C GLY A 397 -20.26 1.84 8.47
N LYS A 398 -20.41 3.17 8.37
CA LYS A 398 -19.56 4.12 9.10
C LYS A 398 -19.83 4.16 10.61
N PHE A 399 -20.98 3.67 11.07
CA PHE A 399 -21.27 3.66 12.50
C PHE A 399 -20.35 2.66 13.21
N LEU A 400 -19.79 3.02 14.37
CA LEU A 400 -18.76 2.24 15.09
C LEU A 400 -17.48 1.93 14.28
N SER A 401 -17.21 2.71 13.23
CA SER A 401 -15.88 2.71 12.60
C SER A 401 -14.82 3.32 13.53
N SER A 402 -13.55 3.11 13.19
CA SER A 402 -12.39 3.60 13.95
C SER A 402 -11.31 4.15 13.02
N PHE A 403 -10.45 5.02 13.56
CA PHE A 403 -9.27 5.53 12.85
C PHE A 403 -8.15 4.49 12.86
N ARG A 404 -7.81 3.96 11.70
CA ARG A 404 -6.76 2.94 11.57
C ARG A 404 -6.00 3.08 10.27
N SER A 405 -4.68 3.20 10.39
CA SER A 405 -3.77 3.04 9.27
C SER A 405 -3.61 1.57 8.93
N ILE A 406 -3.07 1.28 7.74
CA ILE A 406 -2.80 -0.11 7.35
C ILE A 406 -1.83 -0.81 8.31
N GLY A 407 -0.81 -0.11 8.82
CA GLY A 407 0.20 -0.68 9.72
C GLY A 407 -0.36 -1.15 11.07
N GLU A 408 -1.49 -0.58 11.49
CA GLU A 408 -2.19 -0.94 12.73
C GLU A 408 -3.40 -1.87 12.50
N PHE A 409 -3.76 -2.10 11.23
CA PHE A 409 -4.99 -2.80 10.89
C PHE A 409 -4.82 -4.31 10.99
N ASN A 410 -5.78 -4.96 11.66
CA ASN A 410 -5.87 -6.40 11.73
C ASN A 410 -7.35 -6.81 11.81
N PRO A 411 -7.89 -7.47 10.76
CA PRO A 411 -9.31 -7.83 10.71
C PRO A 411 -9.68 -9.00 11.64
N LEU A 412 -8.71 -9.63 12.30
CA LEU A 412 -8.89 -10.70 13.28
C LEU A 412 -8.74 -10.21 14.73
N MET A 413 -8.52 -8.91 14.94
CA MET A 413 -8.37 -8.32 16.27
C MET A 413 -9.47 -7.31 16.57
N ASN A 414 -9.71 -7.10 17.86
CA ASN A 414 -10.60 -6.02 18.30
C ASN A 414 -9.98 -4.66 17.97
N THR A 415 -10.84 -3.70 17.66
CA THR A 415 -10.49 -2.28 17.66
C THR A 415 -10.27 -1.74 19.07
N GLU A 416 -9.55 -0.62 19.17
CA GLU A 416 -9.44 0.15 20.39
C GLU A 416 -10.72 0.96 20.60
N VAL A 417 -11.28 0.90 21.81
CA VAL A 417 -12.54 1.59 22.12
C VAL A 417 -12.38 3.10 21.97
N GLU A 418 -11.23 3.64 22.33
CA GLU A 418 -10.89 5.05 22.21
C GLU A 418 -10.97 5.55 20.77
N ASP A 419 -10.55 4.75 19.79
CA ASP A 419 -10.61 5.12 18.36
C ASP A 419 -12.04 5.12 17.83
N VAL A 420 -12.87 4.19 18.31
CA VAL A 420 -14.31 4.16 17.99
C VAL A 420 -15.01 5.39 18.54
N LEU A 421 -14.68 5.79 19.78
CA LEU A 421 -15.23 6.99 20.40
C LEU A 421 -14.82 8.24 19.62
N LEU A 422 -13.53 8.36 19.30
CA LEU A 422 -12.98 9.48 18.55
C LEU A 422 -13.67 9.61 17.18
N TYR A 423 -13.74 8.52 16.42
CA TYR A 423 -14.39 8.50 15.11
C TYR A 423 -15.88 8.85 15.21
N THR A 424 -16.59 8.22 16.14
CA THR A 424 -18.03 8.43 16.30
C THR A 424 -18.34 9.86 16.71
N SER A 425 -17.59 10.45 17.63
CA SER A 425 -17.79 11.83 18.08
C SER A 425 -17.60 12.86 16.97
N LEU A 426 -16.70 12.61 16.02
CA LEU A 426 -16.44 13.52 14.89
C LEU A 426 -17.48 13.39 13.77
N ASN A 427 -18.08 12.22 13.63
CA ASN A 427 -19.03 11.92 12.55
C ASN A 427 -20.49 12.01 13.00
N THR A 428 -20.77 12.12 14.30
CA THR A 428 -22.14 12.14 14.81
C THR A 428 -22.67 13.58 14.89
N PRO A 429 -23.75 13.92 14.17
CA PRO A 429 -24.27 15.29 14.14
C PRO A 429 -24.95 15.74 15.43
N SER A 430 -25.49 14.82 16.24
CA SER A 430 -26.07 15.17 17.54
C SER A 430 -26.20 14.01 18.50
N ARG A 431 -26.31 14.34 19.80
CA ARG A 431 -26.56 13.40 20.88
C ARG A 431 -27.85 12.61 20.71
N ASP A 432 -28.91 13.25 20.26
CA ASP A 432 -30.23 12.64 20.15
C ASP A 432 -30.24 11.55 19.08
N ILE A 433 -29.57 11.84 17.95
CA ILE A 433 -29.39 10.88 16.85
C ILE A 433 -28.58 9.67 17.33
N LEU A 434 -27.45 9.90 18.00
CA LEU A 434 -26.64 8.82 18.58
C LEU A 434 -27.44 7.98 19.57
N SER A 435 -28.11 8.63 20.52
CA SER A 435 -28.89 7.96 21.57
C SER A 435 -30.03 7.11 20.99
N SER A 436 -30.69 7.60 19.93
CA SER A 436 -31.71 6.85 19.21
C SER A 436 -31.14 5.60 18.53
N ALA A 437 -29.96 5.69 17.91
CA ALA A 437 -29.33 4.55 17.27
C ALA A 437 -28.81 3.51 18.29
N LEU A 438 -28.17 3.97 19.36
CA LEU A 438 -27.70 3.11 20.46
C LEU A 438 -28.87 2.30 21.04
N LYS A 439 -30.01 2.93 21.34
CA LYS A 439 -31.21 2.23 21.82
C LYS A 439 -31.67 1.10 20.91
N ARG A 440 -31.62 1.31 19.58
CA ARG A 440 -32.02 0.30 18.58
C ARG A 440 -31.04 -0.88 18.53
N ILE A 441 -29.76 -0.62 18.76
CA ILE A 441 -28.71 -1.65 18.70
C ILE A 441 -28.68 -2.44 20.01
N THR A 442 -28.80 -1.78 21.16
CA THR A 442 -28.82 -2.42 22.48
C THR A 442 -30.01 -3.35 22.70
N SER A 443 -31.07 -3.24 21.90
CA SER A 443 -32.22 -4.17 21.96
C SER A 443 -32.01 -5.46 21.18
N GLU A 444 -30.93 -5.56 20.40
CA GLU A 444 -30.63 -6.72 19.58
C GLU A 444 -29.59 -7.63 20.25
N ASN A 445 -29.59 -8.92 19.88
CA ASN A 445 -28.55 -9.85 20.28
C ASN A 445 -27.37 -9.74 19.31
N ILE A 446 -26.30 -9.04 19.71
CA ILE A 446 -25.13 -8.78 18.89
C ILE A 446 -23.90 -9.41 19.54
N VAL A 447 -23.21 -10.24 18.77
CA VAL A 447 -22.00 -10.96 19.18
C VAL A 447 -20.75 -10.23 18.69
N CYS A 448 -20.80 -9.69 17.46
CA CYS A 448 -19.69 -8.97 16.86
C CYS A 448 -20.16 -7.88 15.90
N VAL A 449 -19.29 -6.89 15.68
CA VAL A 449 -19.52 -5.75 14.79
C VAL A 449 -18.43 -5.66 13.73
N TYR A 450 -18.86 -5.50 12.48
CA TYR A 450 -18.02 -5.33 11.30
C TYR A 450 -18.25 -3.94 10.68
N PRO A 451 -17.39 -2.96 11.00
CA PRO A 451 -17.54 -1.58 10.53
C PRO A 451 -16.98 -1.40 9.12
N MET A 452 -17.24 -0.23 8.51
CA MET A 452 -16.69 0.16 7.22
C MET A 452 -15.22 0.57 7.30
N PHE A 453 -14.77 1.13 8.42
CA PHE A 453 -13.36 1.53 8.61
C PHE A 453 -12.77 0.98 9.91
N GLY A 454 -11.51 0.56 9.85
CA GLY A 454 -10.73 0.08 10.98
C GLY A 454 -11.07 -1.34 11.41
N ASN A 455 -10.56 -1.76 12.58
CA ASN A 455 -10.72 -3.13 13.05
C ASN A 455 -12.17 -3.44 13.46
N PRO A 456 -12.60 -4.71 13.39
CA PRO A 456 -13.90 -5.13 13.92
C PRO A 456 -13.96 -5.08 15.46
N ILE A 457 -15.17 -5.19 16.00
CA ILE A 457 -15.41 -5.46 17.42
C ILE A 457 -15.84 -6.92 17.52
N LEU A 458 -14.92 -7.79 17.93
CA LEU A 458 -15.09 -9.25 17.93
C LEU A 458 -15.53 -9.80 19.30
N SER A 459 -15.50 -8.99 20.35
CA SER A 459 -15.95 -9.38 21.69
C SER A 459 -17.16 -8.58 22.17
N GLU A 460 -18.09 -9.26 22.84
CA GLU A 460 -19.24 -8.63 23.49
C GLU A 460 -18.83 -7.65 24.59
N GLU A 461 -17.71 -7.92 25.28
CA GLU A 461 -17.16 -7.04 26.32
C GLU A 461 -16.70 -5.71 25.74
N THR A 462 -15.90 -5.74 24.66
CA THR A 462 -15.45 -4.53 23.95
C THR A 462 -16.62 -3.76 23.36
N LEU A 463 -17.62 -4.46 22.81
CA LEU A 463 -18.84 -3.81 22.30
C LEU A 463 -19.58 -3.08 23.42
N LYS A 464 -19.80 -3.75 24.55
CA LYS A 464 -20.49 -3.17 25.70
C LYS A 464 -19.74 -1.96 26.23
N GLU A 465 -18.42 -2.07 26.39
CA GLU A 465 -17.58 -0.95 26.81
C GLU A 465 -17.70 0.25 25.87
N ALA A 466 -17.62 0.01 24.55
CA ALA A 466 -17.77 1.07 23.55
C ALA A 466 -19.15 1.73 23.61
N LEU A 467 -20.22 0.96 23.71
CA LEU A 467 -21.58 1.49 23.82
C LEU A 467 -21.78 2.28 25.13
N ASP A 468 -21.30 1.78 26.26
CA ASP A 468 -21.40 2.46 27.57
C ASP A 468 -20.61 3.78 27.57
N LYS A 469 -19.40 3.80 27.01
CA LYS A 469 -18.61 5.03 26.83
C LYS A 469 -19.29 6.00 25.86
N LEU A 470 -19.87 5.53 24.75
CA LEU A 470 -20.66 6.38 23.85
C LEU A 470 -21.91 6.95 24.54
N VAL A 471 -22.53 6.22 25.46
CA VAL A 471 -23.68 6.71 26.26
C VAL A 471 -23.27 7.84 27.22
N SER A 472 -22.04 7.81 27.73
CA SER A 472 -21.56 8.77 28.74
C SER A 472 -20.76 9.94 28.17
N THR A 473 -20.25 9.85 26.94
CA THR A 473 -19.40 10.88 26.33
C THR A 473 -20.18 12.17 26.03
N PRO A 474 -19.74 13.33 26.57
CA PRO A 474 -20.30 14.63 26.19
C PRO A 474 -20.06 14.89 24.70
N THR A 475 -21.08 15.34 23.99
CA THR A 475 -20.99 15.73 22.56
C THR A 475 -21.01 17.24 22.39
N SER A 476 -20.90 17.98 23.49
CA SER A 476 -20.91 19.44 23.50
C SER A 476 -19.48 19.94 23.31
N PHE A 477 -19.19 20.46 22.13
CA PHE A 477 -17.99 21.24 21.88
C PHE A 477 -18.19 22.64 22.49
N TYR A 478 -17.23 23.10 23.27
CA TYR A 478 -17.26 24.43 23.87
C TYR A 478 -16.75 25.46 22.85
N GLU A 479 -17.27 26.69 22.89
CA GLU A 479 -16.56 27.82 22.29
C GLU A 479 -15.26 28.00 23.08
N LEU A 480 -14.13 27.74 22.43
CA LEU A 480 -12.81 27.88 23.02
C LEU A 480 -12.29 29.30 22.80
N ASP A 481 -11.66 29.87 23.83
CA ASP A 481 -10.98 31.15 23.73
C ASP A 481 -9.87 31.08 22.68
N LYS A 482 -9.69 32.15 21.91
CA LYS A 482 -8.72 32.19 20.80
C LYS A 482 -7.29 31.91 21.28
N GLU A 483 -6.92 32.36 22.48
CA GLU A 483 -5.60 32.06 23.06
C GLU A 483 -5.40 30.56 23.29
N VAL A 484 -6.42 29.86 23.79
CA VAL A 484 -6.38 28.40 24.02
C VAL A 484 -6.21 27.67 22.69
N ILE A 485 -6.90 28.13 21.64
CA ILE A 485 -6.77 27.53 20.32
C ILE A 485 -5.34 27.62 19.80
N LEU A 486 -4.75 28.80 19.91
CA LEU A 486 -3.37 29.04 19.49
C LEU A 486 -2.37 28.20 20.30
N GLU A 487 -2.53 28.11 21.62
CA GLU A 487 -1.66 27.30 22.48
C GLU A 487 -1.64 25.83 22.07
N ILE A 488 -2.80 25.27 21.72
CA ILE A 488 -2.92 23.88 21.28
C ILE A 488 -2.30 23.68 19.90
N CYS A 489 -2.55 24.60 18.96
CA CYS A 489 -1.91 24.60 17.65
C CYS A 489 -0.38 24.68 17.77
N GLU A 490 0.16 25.57 18.61
CA GLU A 490 1.60 25.67 18.88
C GLU A 490 2.16 24.38 19.50
N GLY A 491 1.41 23.75 20.41
CA GLY A 491 1.76 22.45 20.99
C GLY A 491 1.86 21.34 19.95
N LEU A 492 1.03 21.38 18.91
CA LEU A 492 1.10 20.46 17.76
C LEU A 492 2.27 20.78 16.84
N LEU A 493 2.54 22.06 16.56
CA LEU A 493 3.70 22.46 15.77
C LEU A 493 5.01 21.98 16.41
N LYS A 494 5.09 21.99 17.75
CA LYS A 494 6.24 21.41 18.48
C LYS A 494 6.39 19.92 18.23
N LEU A 495 5.30 19.15 18.30
CA LEU A 495 5.33 17.71 18.02
C LEU A 495 5.72 17.42 16.56
N LEU A 496 5.21 18.21 15.61
CA LEU A 496 5.55 18.06 14.20
C LEU A 496 7.01 18.41 13.92
N LYS A 497 7.58 19.37 14.66
CA LYS A 497 8.98 19.72 14.52
C LYS A 497 9.93 18.58 14.93
N GLU A 498 9.53 17.70 15.83
CA GLU A 498 10.29 16.48 16.15
C GLU A 498 10.42 15.54 14.95
N HIS A 499 9.54 15.68 13.94
CA HIS A 499 9.50 14.91 12.71
C HIS A 499 9.89 15.75 11.47
N GLN A 500 10.60 16.89 11.67
CA GLN A 500 10.94 17.84 10.59
C GLN A 500 11.85 17.25 9.50
N GLU A 501 12.44 16.08 9.70
CA GLU A 501 13.22 15.41 8.66
C GLU A 501 12.36 14.90 7.49
N SER A 502 11.07 14.60 7.74
CA SER A 502 10.11 14.21 6.72
C SER A 502 9.81 15.35 5.74
N ASN A 503 9.86 15.05 4.45
CA ASN A 503 9.58 16.02 3.38
C ASN A 503 8.12 16.49 3.43
N GLU A 504 7.19 15.61 3.80
CA GLU A 504 5.77 15.89 3.97
C GLU A 504 5.53 16.91 5.09
N VAL A 505 6.22 16.74 6.23
CA VAL A 505 6.15 17.67 7.36
C VAL A 505 6.74 19.03 6.99
N LYS A 506 7.88 19.08 6.27
CA LYS A 506 8.44 20.35 5.77
C LYS A 506 7.45 21.06 4.85
N SER A 507 6.86 20.34 3.89
CA SER A 507 5.86 20.92 2.98
C SER A 507 4.60 21.40 3.70
N PHE A 508 4.19 20.71 4.77
CA PHE A 508 3.12 21.17 5.65
C PHE A 508 3.45 22.54 6.29
N PHE A 509 4.65 22.72 6.84
CA PHE A 509 5.07 24.00 7.42
C PHE A 509 5.14 25.13 6.38
N GLU A 510 5.63 24.84 5.18
CA GLU A 510 5.68 25.81 4.07
C GLU A 510 4.28 26.31 3.68
N ASP A 511 3.30 25.40 3.56
CA ASP A 511 1.93 25.76 3.23
C ASP A 511 1.22 26.46 4.39
N LEU A 512 1.44 26.01 5.63
CA LEU A 512 0.84 26.65 6.80
C LEU A 512 1.33 28.10 6.95
N ASN A 513 2.58 28.40 6.57
CA ASN A 513 3.12 29.76 6.57
C ASN A 513 2.39 30.74 5.64
N GLN A 514 1.58 30.24 4.69
CA GLN A 514 0.71 31.08 3.87
C GLN A 514 -0.52 31.60 4.63
N PHE A 515 -0.86 30.95 5.75
CA PHE A 515 -2.06 31.23 6.54
C PHE A 515 -1.77 31.71 7.96
N ALA A 516 -0.54 31.54 8.45
CA ALA A 516 -0.08 32.04 9.74
C ALA A 516 1.41 32.35 9.67
N TYR A 517 1.86 33.41 10.32
CA TYR A 517 3.29 33.66 10.53
C TYR A 517 3.77 32.84 11.71
N ILE A 518 4.69 31.92 11.45
CA ILE A 518 5.23 31.00 12.45
C ILE A 518 6.72 31.30 12.64
N GLU A 519 7.09 31.67 13.85
CA GLU A 519 8.48 31.79 14.28
C GLU A 519 8.84 30.56 15.11
N ASP A 520 9.66 29.68 14.52
CA ASP A 520 10.02 28.38 15.08
C ASP A 520 8.82 27.44 15.26
N THR A 521 8.08 27.56 16.37
CA THR A 521 6.84 26.82 16.66
C THR A 521 5.75 27.72 17.25
N LYS A 522 6.03 29.03 17.33
CA LYS A 522 5.14 30.03 17.91
C LYS A 522 4.40 30.76 16.80
N ILE A 523 3.09 30.89 16.96
CA ILE A 523 2.24 31.55 15.97
C ILE A 523 2.21 33.04 16.34
N SER A 524 2.94 33.86 15.59
CA SER A 524 3.01 35.31 15.84
C SER A 524 1.78 36.04 15.33
N GLN A 525 1.20 35.57 14.22
CA GLN A 525 -0.01 36.14 13.64
C GLN A 525 -0.74 35.10 12.78
N VAL A 526 -2.06 35.05 12.85
CA VAL A 526 -2.91 34.21 12.00
C VAL A 526 -3.61 35.08 10.97
N LEU A 527 -3.60 34.65 9.70
CA LEU A 527 -4.22 35.34 8.56
C LEU A 527 -5.62 34.79 8.22
N VAL A 528 -6.00 33.70 8.86
CA VAL A 528 -7.33 33.08 8.79
C VAL A 528 -8.10 33.26 10.10
N ASP A 529 -9.35 32.85 10.12
CA ASP A 529 -10.10 32.75 11.37
C ASP A 529 -9.44 31.71 12.29
N VAL A 530 -9.08 32.12 13.51
CA VAL A 530 -8.40 31.28 14.51
C VAL A 530 -9.21 30.02 14.80
N GLU A 531 -10.55 30.12 14.81
CA GLU A 531 -11.43 28.97 15.03
C GLU A 531 -11.36 27.93 13.92
N LYS A 532 -10.90 28.31 12.72
CA LYS A 532 -10.73 27.40 11.57
C LYS A 532 -9.32 26.87 11.43
N LEU A 533 -8.36 27.39 12.18
CA LEU A 533 -6.96 26.96 12.14
C LEU A 533 -6.78 25.46 12.42
N PRO A 534 -7.45 24.82 13.40
CA PRO A 534 -7.34 23.38 13.63
C PRO A 534 -7.76 22.53 12.42
N SER A 535 -8.90 22.85 11.81
CA SER A 535 -9.38 22.15 10.61
C SER A 535 -8.48 22.40 9.40
N LEU A 536 -7.95 23.62 9.26
CA LEU A 536 -6.97 23.94 8.23
C LEU A 536 -5.68 23.11 8.40
N MET A 537 -5.15 23.03 9.63
CA MET A 537 -3.97 22.21 9.92
C MET A 537 -4.21 20.74 9.55
N LEU A 538 -5.32 20.14 9.98
CA LEU A 538 -5.66 18.77 9.59
C LEU A 538 -5.80 18.60 8.09
N GLY A 539 -6.48 19.53 7.41
CA GLY A 539 -6.66 19.50 5.96
C GLY A 539 -5.32 19.55 5.21
N LEU A 540 -4.39 20.40 5.67
CA LEU A 540 -3.04 20.47 5.12
C LEU A 540 -2.25 19.19 5.40
N MET A 541 -2.32 18.64 6.61
CA MET A 541 -1.64 17.37 6.94
C MET A 541 -2.10 16.23 6.02
N LEU A 542 -3.42 16.09 5.82
CA LEU A 542 -3.99 15.10 4.91
C LEU A 542 -3.59 15.35 3.45
N ALA A 543 -3.61 16.60 3.00
CA ALA A 543 -3.25 16.96 1.62
C ALA A 543 -1.76 16.71 1.31
N LYS A 544 -0.88 16.84 2.31
CA LYS A 544 0.56 16.59 2.17
C LYS A 544 0.96 15.15 2.41
N GLY A 545 0.03 14.29 2.82
CA GLY A 545 0.33 12.90 3.15
C GLY A 545 1.21 12.76 4.39
N VAL A 546 1.04 13.65 5.38
CA VAL A 546 1.71 13.49 6.68
C VAL A 546 1.32 12.14 7.28
N ASP A 547 2.28 11.47 7.94
CA ASP A 547 2.12 10.15 8.53
C ASP A 547 0.76 9.98 9.25
N PRO A 548 -0.02 8.93 8.92
CA PRO A 548 -1.34 8.72 9.51
C PRO A 548 -1.34 8.63 11.04
N GLY A 549 -0.28 8.12 11.67
CA GLY A 549 -0.14 8.06 13.12
C GLY A 549 -0.05 9.46 13.74
N ILE A 550 0.72 10.35 13.12
CA ILE A 550 0.80 11.77 13.51
C ILE A 550 -0.55 12.48 13.31
N VAL A 551 -1.23 12.23 12.19
CA VAL A 551 -2.57 12.78 11.92
C VAL A 551 -3.56 12.32 12.99
N LYS A 552 -3.56 11.03 13.32
CA LYS A 552 -4.42 10.44 14.35
C LYS A 552 -4.20 11.07 15.73
N GLU A 553 -2.94 11.22 16.14
CA GLU A 553 -2.60 11.87 17.42
C GLU A 553 -3.03 13.34 17.43
N THR A 554 -2.92 14.02 16.29
CA THR A 554 -3.40 15.40 16.14
C THR A 554 -4.92 15.50 16.32
N ILE A 555 -5.68 14.62 15.67
CA ILE A 555 -7.14 14.52 15.83
C ILE A 555 -7.49 14.25 17.31
N ARG A 556 -6.76 13.33 17.96
CA ARG A 556 -6.97 13.00 19.37
C ARG A 556 -6.75 14.20 20.28
N ARG A 557 -5.67 14.96 20.08
CA ARG A 557 -5.37 16.17 20.88
C ARG A 557 -6.44 17.24 20.70
N PHE A 558 -6.86 17.48 19.46
CA PHE A 558 -7.95 18.42 19.20
C PHE A 558 -9.26 17.96 19.84
N TYR A 559 -9.58 16.67 19.76
CA TYR A 559 -10.77 16.14 20.42
C TYR A 559 -10.73 16.28 21.94
N LEU A 560 -9.61 15.94 22.58
CA LEU A 560 -9.45 16.08 24.03
C LEU A 560 -9.50 17.53 24.51
N ALA A 561 -9.10 18.47 23.65
CA ALA A 561 -9.25 19.89 23.90
C ALA A 561 -10.68 20.42 23.66
N GLY A 562 -11.58 19.62 23.10
CA GLY A 562 -12.97 20.00 22.87
C GLY A 562 -13.23 20.73 21.54
N PHE A 563 -12.37 20.58 20.54
CA PHE A 563 -12.61 21.12 19.21
C PHE A 563 -13.66 20.34 18.42
N SER A 564 -14.55 21.07 17.74
CA SER A 564 -15.39 20.50 16.69
C SER A 564 -14.58 20.44 15.38
N LEU A 565 -14.13 19.24 15.01
CA LEU A 565 -13.41 19.03 13.76
C LEU A 565 -14.38 18.56 12.68
N THR A 566 -14.18 19.05 11.47
CA THR A 566 -14.78 18.47 10.26
C THR A 566 -13.62 17.90 9.45
N ILE A 567 -13.64 16.59 9.22
CA ILE A 567 -12.61 15.84 8.48
C ILE A 567 -13.23 15.34 7.18
#